data_AF-A0A482Z4G5-F1
#
_entry.id   AF-A0A482Z4G5-F1
#
_cell.length_a   1.000
_cell.length_b   1.000
_cell.length_c   1.000
_cell.angle_alpha   90.00
_cell.angle_beta   90.00
_cell.angle_gamma   90.00
#
_symmetry.space_group_name_H-M   'P 1'
#
loop_
_entity.id
_entity.type
_entity.pdbx_description
1 polymer ?
#
loop_
_entity_poly.entity_id
_entity_poly.type
_entity_poly.pdbx_seq_one_letter_code
_entity_poly.pdbx_strand_id
1 'polypeptide(L)'
;MTIALATSILKHLLTTATNQVGGTVANNANAQNLFSDITTAQWTAGKANPTQVFHYMPNATFATFDQFVGLTSKYVVDHDSMPTLSARYKNTTSDGLNYSMNVIHGNDTNPYVDTYWTSSADGAILVETVNNSAGGVYVTNDLGNGTTVSGSAAGTTHAVYNMVEKLNKITQLGGSFDTAIETASLGPVVLRGEALYQKDAMSPIVTRKDSTGVDLDHGFLVNALQMQKGDRFKYVLGADMTALTNMMVSVQFTQDRNLDYVNTGSSSETNWKYIADQATMHLTNNLNKAEKNKE
;
A
#
# COMPACT_ATOMS: atom_id res chain seq x y z
N MET A 1 -30.14 -15.59 4.15
CA MET A 1 -29.60 -16.96 4.03
C MET A 1 -28.11 -16.93 3.67
N THR A 2 -27.34 -16.02 4.26
CA THR A 2 -25.97 -15.68 3.82
C THR A 2 -24.95 -15.78 4.97
N ILE A 3 -25.43 -15.96 6.21
CA ILE A 3 -24.57 -16.20 7.39
C ILE A 3 -24.24 -17.69 7.57
N ALA A 4 -25.07 -18.59 7.04
CA ALA A 4 -24.93 -20.03 7.25
C ALA A 4 -23.73 -20.66 6.51
N LEU A 5 -23.25 -20.04 5.43
CA LEU A 5 -22.18 -20.62 4.62
C LEU A 5 -20.78 -20.39 5.22
N ALA A 6 -20.55 -19.21 5.82
CA ALA A 6 -19.33 -18.97 6.62
C ALA A 6 -19.28 -19.88 7.86
N THR A 7 -20.43 -20.17 8.47
CA THR A 7 -20.53 -21.17 9.55
C THR A 7 -20.25 -22.59 9.07
N SER A 8 -20.59 -22.92 7.81
CA SER A 8 -20.37 -24.24 7.20
C SER A 8 -18.90 -24.48 6.81
N ILE A 9 -18.20 -23.46 6.33
CA ILE A 9 -16.76 -23.54 6.01
C ILE A 9 -15.95 -23.70 7.30
N LEU A 10 -16.31 -22.99 8.38
CA LEU A 10 -15.67 -23.17 9.68
C LEU A 10 -15.94 -24.57 10.27
N LYS A 11 -17.13 -25.16 10.02
CA LYS A 11 -17.49 -26.50 10.53
C LYS A 11 -16.71 -27.64 9.86
N HIS A 12 -16.15 -27.43 8.66
CA HIS A 12 -15.30 -28.41 7.96
C HIS A 12 -13.80 -28.28 8.27
N LEU A 13 -13.39 -27.25 9.03
CA LEU A 13 -12.07 -27.16 9.66
C LEU A 13 -12.05 -27.74 11.09
N LEU A 14 -13.19 -28.22 11.59
CA LEU A 14 -13.32 -28.94 12.86
C LEU A 14 -13.65 -30.42 12.61
N THR A 15 -12.63 -31.26 12.46
CA THR A 15 -12.81 -32.73 12.52
C THR A 15 -13.02 -33.18 13.96
N THR A 16 -14.27 -33.12 14.42
CA THR A 16 -14.73 -33.82 15.65
C THR A 16 -15.28 -35.22 15.36
N ALA A 17 -15.21 -35.68 14.12
CA ALA A 17 -15.71 -36.99 13.73
C ALA A 17 -14.77 -38.10 14.21
N THR A 18 -15.25 -38.98 15.08
CA THR A 18 -14.63 -40.29 15.32
C THR A 18 -14.61 -41.09 14.03
N ASN A 19 -13.49 -41.73 13.72
CA ASN A 19 -13.45 -42.74 12.65
C ASN A 19 -14.38 -43.92 13.00
N GLN A 20 -14.69 -44.78 12.03
CA GLN A 20 -15.64 -45.90 12.13
C GLN A 20 -15.35 -46.90 13.27
N VAL A 21 -14.21 -46.76 13.98
CA VAL A 21 -13.77 -47.61 15.09
C VAL A 21 -13.67 -46.84 16.42
N GLY A 22 -14.14 -45.58 16.49
CA GLY A 22 -14.23 -44.81 17.74
C GLY A 22 -12.88 -44.31 18.29
N GLY A 23 -11.82 -44.27 17.49
CA GLY A 23 -10.53 -43.72 17.87
C GLY A 23 -10.47 -42.20 17.71
N THR A 24 -9.80 -41.52 18.64
CA THR A 24 -9.51 -40.08 18.54
C THR A 24 -8.64 -39.82 17.31
N VAL A 25 -9.21 -39.21 16.27
CA VAL A 25 -8.45 -38.70 15.13
C VAL A 25 -7.60 -37.53 15.61
N ALA A 26 -6.42 -37.33 15.02
CA ALA A 26 -5.40 -36.38 15.44
C ALA A 26 -5.99 -35.00 15.82
N ASN A 27 -6.21 -34.78 17.11
CA ASN A 27 -6.41 -33.45 17.66
C ASN A 27 -5.07 -32.74 17.58
N ASN A 28 -4.80 -32.12 16.44
CA ASN A 28 -3.58 -31.35 16.26
C ASN A 28 -3.64 -30.00 17.00
N ALA A 29 -4.65 -29.74 17.85
CA ALA A 29 -4.78 -28.54 18.69
C ALA A 29 -4.53 -27.22 17.94
N ASN A 30 -4.99 -27.12 16.69
CA ASN A 30 -4.75 -25.97 15.79
C ASN A 30 -3.29 -25.78 15.33
N ALA A 31 -2.39 -26.75 15.49
CA ALA A 31 -0.98 -26.63 15.08
C ALA A 31 -0.77 -26.55 13.56
N GLN A 32 -1.82 -26.74 12.76
CA GLN A 32 -1.85 -26.49 11.31
C GLN A 32 -2.77 -25.32 10.93
N ASN A 33 -3.31 -24.58 11.90
CA ASN A 33 -4.17 -23.43 11.61
C ASN A 33 -3.31 -22.30 11.07
N LEU A 34 -3.68 -21.80 9.89
CA LEU A 34 -2.92 -20.77 9.16
C LEU A 34 -3.26 -19.34 9.65
N PHE A 35 -4.14 -19.22 10.66
CA PHE A 35 -4.51 -17.97 11.31
C PHE A 35 -4.89 -18.22 12.79
N SER A 36 -4.82 -17.19 13.63
CA SER A 36 -4.95 -17.35 15.09
C SER A 36 -6.38 -17.54 15.61
N ASP A 37 -7.37 -17.29 14.76
CA ASP A 37 -8.77 -17.23 15.20
C ASP A 37 -9.34 -18.63 15.35
N ILE A 38 -9.87 -18.92 16.53
CA ILE A 38 -10.48 -20.21 16.89
C ILE A 38 -11.98 -20.08 17.16
N THR A 39 -12.53 -18.87 17.10
CA THR A 39 -13.95 -18.57 17.31
C THR A 39 -14.49 -17.62 16.25
N THR A 40 -15.80 -17.67 16.01
CA THR A 40 -16.49 -16.73 15.12
C THR A 40 -16.35 -15.27 15.59
N ALA A 41 -16.31 -15.04 16.90
CA ALA A 41 -16.12 -13.70 17.45
C ALA A 41 -14.74 -13.12 17.11
N GLN A 42 -13.69 -13.94 17.23
CA GLN A 42 -12.32 -13.56 16.82
C GLN A 42 -12.27 -13.27 15.32
N TRP A 43 -12.85 -14.14 14.49
CA TRP A 43 -12.93 -13.92 13.04
C TRP A 43 -13.65 -12.62 12.66
N THR A 44 -14.80 -12.33 13.27
CA THR A 44 -15.53 -11.09 13.03
C THR A 44 -14.71 -9.87 13.47
N ALA A 45 -14.02 -9.94 14.62
CA ALA A 45 -13.15 -8.87 15.10
C ALA A 45 -11.93 -8.67 14.19
N GLY A 46 -11.31 -9.76 13.72
CA GLY A 46 -10.20 -9.75 12.78
C GLY A 46 -10.57 -9.15 11.43
N LYS A 47 -11.74 -9.44 10.88
CA LYS A 47 -12.23 -8.77 9.65
C LYS A 47 -12.46 -7.27 9.83
N ALA A 48 -12.90 -6.85 11.01
CA ALA A 48 -13.12 -5.42 11.29
C ALA A 48 -11.79 -4.67 11.45
N ASN A 49 -10.76 -5.33 12.00
CA ASN A 49 -9.40 -4.81 12.16
C ASN A 49 -8.35 -5.82 11.70
N PRO A 50 -8.14 -5.96 10.37
CA PRO A 50 -7.23 -6.97 9.83
C PRO A 50 -5.78 -6.83 10.30
N THR A 51 -5.25 -7.90 10.88
CA THR A 51 -3.85 -8.00 11.31
C THR A 51 -3.12 -9.23 10.74
N GLN A 52 -3.84 -10.08 10.01
CA GLN A 52 -3.34 -11.31 9.40
C GLN A 52 -3.87 -11.43 7.97
N VAL A 53 -3.13 -12.12 7.10
CA VAL A 53 -3.41 -12.17 5.65
C VAL A 53 -4.86 -12.57 5.35
N PHE A 54 -5.39 -13.62 6.00
CA PHE A 54 -6.76 -14.10 5.76
C PHE A 54 -7.86 -13.11 6.20
N HIS A 55 -7.56 -12.18 7.11
CA HIS A 55 -8.51 -11.11 7.46
C HIS A 55 -8.66 -10.07 6.35
N TYR A 56 -7.68 -9.96 5.45
CA TYR A 56 -7.74 -9.07 4.30
C TYR A 56 -8.48 -9.68 3.11
N MET A 57 -8.64 -11.01 3.07
CA MET A 57 -9.26 -11.75 1.98
C MET A 57 -10.39 -12.70 2.44
N PRO A 58 -11.39 -12.21 3.22
CA PRO A 58 -12.42 -13.06 3.80
C PRO A 58 -13.42 -13.65 2.80
N ASN A 59 -13.46 -13.14 1.57
CA ASN A 59 -14.34 -13.62 0.50
C ASN A 59 -13.58 -14.35 -0.62
N ALA A 60 -12.26 -14.54 -0.49
CA ALA A 60 -11.49 -15.39 -1.39
C ALA A 60 -11.99 -16.85 -1.33
N THR A 61 -12.15 -17.47 -2.50
CA THR A 61 -12.66 -18.84 -2.61
C THR A 61 -11.51 -19.85 -2.62
N PHE A 62 -11.81 -21.12 -2.32
CA PHE A 62 -10.83 -22.20 -2.49
C PHE A 62 -10.33 -22.34 -3.94
N ALA A 63 -11.16 -21.97 -4.92
CA ALA A 63 -10.75 -21.97 -6.32
C ALA A 63 -9.65 -20.94 -6.59
N THR A 64 -9.70 -19.78 -5.94
CA THR A 64 -8.60 -18.80 -6.00
C THR A 64 -7.30 -19.38 -5.47
N PHE A 65 -7.34 -20.10 -4.34
CA PHE A 65 -6.14 -20.71 -3.76
C PHE A 65 -5.60 -21.92 -4.55
N ASP A 66 -6.45 -22.65 -5.26
CA ASP A 66 -6.04 -23.80 -6.10
C ASP A 66 -5.05 -23.39 -7.20
N GLN A 67 -5.15 -22.15 -7.70
CA GLN A 67 -4.27 -21.62 -8.73
C GLN A 67 -2.89 -21.18 -8.22
N PHE A 68 -2.71 -21.15 -6.90
CA PHE A 68 -1.46 -20.79 -6.24
C PHE A 68 -0.74 -22.01 -5.66
N VAL A 69 -1.16 -23.22 -6.04
CA VAL A 69 -0.45 -24.45 -5.67
C VAL A 69 0.95 -24.45 -6.29
N GLY A 70 1.97 -24.67 -5.46
CA GLY A 70 3.36 -24.66 -5.90
C GLY A 70 3.90 -23.27 -6.29
N LEU A 71 3.20 -22.19 -5.90
CA LEU A 71 3.60 -20.83 -6.18
C LEU A 71 5.05 -20.55 -5.74
N THR A 72 5.78 -19.85 -6.59
CA THR A 72 7.10 -19.30 -6.28
C THR A 72 7.09 -17.78 -6.39
N SER A 73 8.10 -17.13 -5.84
CA SER A 73 8.24 -15.68 -5.91
C SER A 73 9.67 -15.29 -6.31
N LYS A 74 9.81 -14.21 -7.07
CA LYS A 74 11.09 -13.65 -7.49
C LYS A 74 11.12 -12.16 -7.20
N TYR A 75 12.24 -11.69 -6.65
CA TYR A 75 12.53 -10.28 -6.49
C TYR A 75 13.66 -9.86 -7.43
N VAL A 76 13.45 -8.81 -8.20
CA VAL A 76 14.39 -8.29 -9.20
C VAL A 76 14.59 -6.80 -8.96
N VAL A 77 15.84 -6.35 -9.02
CA VAL A 77 16.18 -4.93 -9.01
C VAL A 77 16.41 -4.48 -10.45
N ASP A 78 15.61 -3.53 -10.92
CA ASP A 78 15.64 -2.96 -12.27
C ASP A 78 15.62 -1.43 -12.18
N HIS A 79 16.79 -0.86 -11.93
CA HIS A 79 16.96 0.59 -11.81
C HIS A 79 17.37 1.18 -13.15
N ASP A 80 16.62 2.17 -13.62
CA ASP A 80 17.05 2.98 -14.75
C ASP A 80 18.36 3.72 -14.38
N SER A 81 19.34 3.76 -15.28
CA SER A 81 20.63 4.44 -15.06
C SER A 81 20.65 5.88 -15.58
N MET A 82 19.49 6.42 -15.99
CA MET A 82 19.37 7.77 -16.52
C MET A 82 19.92 8.80 -15.52
N PRO A 83 20.81 9.72 -15.96
CA PRO A 83 21.39 10.73 -15.09
C PRO A 83 20.32 11.71 -14.60
N THR A 84 20.53 12.23 -13.39
CA THR A 84 19.69 13.29 -12.83
C THR A 84 20.14 14.64 -13.38
N LEU A 85 19.20 15.39 -13.96
CA LEU A 85 19.38 16.78 -14.36
C LEU A 85 18.93 17.70 -13.23
N SER A 86 19.78 18.63 -12.82
CA SER A 86 19.46 19.60 -11.77
C SER A 86 19.93 20.99 -12.17
N ALA A 87 19.06 21.98 -12.00
CA ALA A 87 19.37 23.39 -12.16
C ALA A 87 18.96 24.15 -10.90
N ARG A 88 19.76 25.16 -10.52
CA ARG A 88 19.48 26.03 -9.38
C ARG A 88 19.73 27.48 -9.75
N TYR A 89 18.77 28.33 -9.41
CA TYR A 89 18.92 29.77 -9.40
C TYR A 89 18.87 30.28 -7.96
N LYS A 90 19.71 31.27 -7.64
CA LYS A 90 19.70 31.95 -6.34
C LYS A 90 20.00 33.43 -6.54
N ASN A 91 19.33 34.29 -5.80
CA ASN A 91 19.57 35.72 -5.82
C ASN A 91 19.09 36.37 -4.51
N THR A 92 19.39 37.66 -4.35
CA THR A 92 19.00 38.47 -3.20
C THR A 92 18.39 39.78 -3.71
N THR A 93 17.30 40.23 -3.10
CA THR A 93 16.72 41.54 -3.41
C THR A 93 17.52 42.66 -2.73
N SER A 94 17.33 43.91 -3.17
CA SER A 94 17.92 45.08 -2.49
C SER A 94 17.53 45.18 -1.02
N ASP A 95 16.36 44.64 -0.69
CA ASP A 95 15.74 44.76 0.63
C ASP A 95 16.10 43.58 1.55
N GLY A 96 17.06 42.74 1.15
CA GLY A 96 17.61 41.67 1.98
C GLY A 96 16.82 40.36 1.97
N LEU A 97 15.90 40.15 1.03
CA LEU A 97 15.26 38.85 0.80
C LEU A 97 16.19 37.97 -0.04
N ASN A 98 16.72 36.90 0.56
CA ASN A 98 17.40 35.85 -0.18
C ASN A 98 16.36 34.85 -0.69
N TYR A 99 16.51 34.37 -1.92
CA TYR A 99 15.64 33.33 -2.47
C TYR A 99 16.39 32.39 -3.41
N SER A 100 15.89 31.16 -3.51
CA SER A 100 16.37 30.20 -4.48
C SER A 100 15.25 29.38 -5.09
N MET A 101 15.47 28.92 -6.32
CA MET A 101 14.60 28.01 -7.06
C MET A 101 15.46 26.87 -7.59
N ASN A 102 14.93 25.65 -7.48
CA ASN A 102 15.59 24.42 -7.85
C ASN A 102 14.65 23.60 -8.73
N VAL A 103 15.18 23.08 -9.83
CA VAL A 103 14.47 22.11 -10.67
C VAL A 103 15.34 20.87 -10.78
N ILE A 104 14.78 19.73 -10.43
CA ILE A 104 15.45 18.43 -10.53
C ILE A 104 14.56 17.50 -11.34
N HIS A 105 15.12 16.86 -12.35
CA HIS A 105 14.46 15.80 -13.10
C HIS A 105 15.37 14.58 -13.14
N GLY A 106 14.87 13.45 -12.64
CA GLY A 106 15.66 12.24 -12.53
C GLY A 106 14.89 11.14 -11.82
N ASN A 107 15.60 10.06 -11.52
CA ASN A 107 15.06 8.96 -10.75
C ASN A 107 14.79 9.39 -9.31
N ASP A 108 13.60 9.06 -8.82
CA ASP A 108 13.27 9.13 -7.41
C ASP A 108 14.16 8.16 -6.64
N THR A 109 14.80 8.66 -5.60
CA THR A 109 15.64 7.86 -4.69
C THR A 109 14.81 6.92 -3.82
N ASN A 110 13.49 7.11 -3.75
CA ASN A 110 12.57 6.18 -3.12
C ASN A 110 12.11 5.12 -4.15
N PRO A 111 12.61 3.87 -4.06
CA PRO A 111 12.20 2.83 -4.98
C PRO A 111 10.72 2.46 -4.78
N TYR A 112 10.11 1.94 -5.84
CA TYR A 112 8.80 1.31 -5.79
C TYR A 112 8.91 -0.12 -6.31
N VAL A 113 8.02 -0.98 -5.80
CA VAL A 113 7.92 -2.37 -6.27
C VAL A 113 6.72 -2.47 -7.20
N ASP A 114 6.99 -2.87 -8.44
CA ASP A 114 5.99 -3.25 -9.42
C ASP A 114 5.75 -4.76 -9.33
N THR A 115 4.50 -5.20 -9.42
CA THR A 115 4.18 -6.62 -9.20
C THR A 115 3.31 -7.18 -10.31
N TYR A 116 3.60 -8.43 -10.70
CA TYR A 116 2.83 -9.14 -11.72
C TYR A 116 3.08 -10.65 -11.64
N TRP A 117 2.20 -11.41 -12.27
CA TRP A 117 2.29 -12.87 -12.32
C TRP A 117 2.89 -13.35 -13.64
N THR A 118 3.66 -14.44 -13.60
CA THR A 118 4.08 -15.18 -14.79
C THR A 118 3.88 -16.69 -14.62
N SER A 119 3.71 -17.40 -15.73
CA SER A 119 3.72 -18.86 -15.80
C SER A 119 5.15 -19.40 -15.66
N SER A 120 5.34 -20.45 -14.87
CA SER A 120 6.64 -21.14 -14.76
C SER A 120 7.02 -21.96 -16.00
N ALA A 121 6.07 -22.25 -16.90
CA ALA A 121 6.30 -23.08 -18.08
C ALA A 121 7.03 -22.32 -19.20
N ASP A 122 6.64 -21.07 -19.43
CA ASP A 122 7.05 -20.27 -20.59
C ASP A 122 7.35 -18.80 -20.26
N GLY A 123 7.14 -18.37 -19.00
CA GLY A 123 7.33 -16.98 -18.58
C GLY A 123 6.23 -16.03 -19.05
N ALA A 124 5.12 -16.54 -19.61
CA ALA A 124 4.00 -15.70 -20.06
C ALA A 124 3.38 -14.93 -18.89
N ILE A 125 3.06 -13.65 -19.11
CA ILE A 125 2.38 -12.83 -18.10
C ILE A 125 0.97 -13.36 -17.88
N LEU A 126 0.61 -13.57 -16.61
CA LEU A 126 -0.72 -14.01 -16.20
C LEU A 126 -1.48 -12.81 -15.64
N VAL A 127 -2.72 -12.66 -16.08
CA VAL A 127 -3.63 -11.60 -15.61
C VAL A 127 -4.63 -12.21 -14.64
N GLU A 128 -4.89 -11.52 -13.53
CA GLU A 128 -5.98 -11.87 -12.61
C GLU A 128 -7.30 -11.45 -13.25
N THR A 129 -8.22 -12.41 -13.41
CA THR A 129 -9.53 -12.17 -14.05
C THR A 129 -10.66 -12.60 -13.12
N VAL A 130 -11.82 -11.96 -13.24
CA VAL A 130 -12.97 -12.31 -12.42
C VAL A 130 -13.71 -13.49 -13.01
N ASN A 131 -13.92 -14.52 -12.20
CA ASN A 131 -14.85 -15.60 -12.47
C ASN A 131 -16.01 -15.58 -11.47
N ASN A 132 -17.20 -15.29 -12.00
CA ASN A 132 -18.43 -15.28 -11.24
C ASN A 132 -19.05 -16.69 -11.22
N SER A 133 -18.81 -17.41 -10.12
CA SER A 133 -19.36 -18.75 -9.91
C SER A 133 -20.74 -18.72 -9.26
N ALA A 134 -21.52 -19.78 -9.47
CA ALA A 134 -22.87 -19.94 -8.89
C ALA A 134 -23.81 -18.74 -9.14
N GLY A 135 -23.78 -18.17 -10.35
CA GLY A 135 -24.64 -17.04 -10.70
C GLY A 135 -24.22 -15.70 -10.09
N GLY A 136 -22.93 -15.52 -9.78
CA GLY A 136 -22.39 -14.30 -9.18
C GLY A 136 -22.43 -14.28 -7.65
N VAL A 137 -22.70 -15.42 -7.02
CA VAL A 137 -22.67 -15.55 -5.56
C VAL A 137 -21.24 -15.56 -5.03
N TYR A 138 -20.29 -16.09 -5.81
CA TYR A 138 -18.88 -16.09 -5.48
C TYR A 138 -18.07 -15.43 -6.59
N VAL A 139 -17.14 -14.59 -6.19
CA VAL A 139 -16.11 -14.01 -7.05
C VAL A 139 -14.84 -14.81 -6.79
N THR A 140 -14.31 -15.40 -7.85
CA THR A 140 -13.03 -16.11 -7.84
C THR A 140 -12.05 -15.30 -8.69
N ASN A 141 -10.85 -15.06 -8.17
CA ASN A 141 -9.70 -14.68 -8.97
C ASN A 141 -9.27 -15.89 -9.81
N ASP A 142 -9.45 -15.79 -11.12
CA ASP A 142 -8.94 -16.71 -12.14
C ASP A 142 -7.63 -16.14 -12.70
N LEU A 143 -6.50 -16.64 -12.18
CA LEU A 143 -5.19 -16.29 -12.70
C LEU A 143 -4.95 -16.95 -14.07
N GLY A 144 -4.68 -16.13 -15.08
CA GLY A 144 -4.33 -16.60 -16.42
C GLY A 144 -5.39 -17.53 -17.00
N ASN A 145 -6.68 -17.14 -16.96
CA ASN A 145 -7.86 -17.85 -17.45
C ASN A 145 -8.42 -19.02 -16.62
N GLY A 146 -7.87 -19.30 -15.43
CA GLY A 146 -8.40 -20.37 -14.59
C GLY A 146 -7.87 -21.77 -14.91
N THR A 147 -7.08 -21.96 -15.98
CA THR A 147 -6.59 -23.27 -16.42
C THR A 147 -5.07 -23.38 -16.57
N THR A 148 -4.35 -22.26 -16.75
CA THR A 148 -2.90 -22.27 -17.04
C THR A 148 -2.03 -22.71 -15.86
N VAL A 149 -2.43 -22.38 -14.63
CA VAL A 149 -1.69 -22.69 -13.39
C VAL A 149 -2.54 -23.42 -12.34
N SER A 150 -3.77 -23.79 -12.69
CA SER A 150 -4.70 -24.50 -11.80
C SER A 150 -4.46 -26.01 -11.83
N GLY A 151 -4.74 -26.69 -10.72
CA GLY A 151 -4.95 -28.13 -10.72
C GLY A 151 -3.71 -28.98 -10.41
N SER A 152 -3.74 -29.53 -9.19
CA SER A 152 -2.98 -30.67 -8.68
C SER A 152 -1.51 -30.42 -8.35
N ALA A 153 -1.10 -30.83 -7.14
CA ALA A 153 0.27 -30.81 -6.63
C ALA A 153 1.29 -31.62 -7.48
N ALA A 154 0.82 -32.32 -8.52
CA ALA A 154 1.63 -33.04 -9.50
C ALA A 154 1.86 -32.26 -10.82
N GLY A 155 1.23 -31.09 -11.01
CA GLY A 155 1.43 -30.24 -12.17
C GLY A 155 2.81 -29.57 -12.17
N THR A 156 3.48 -29.50 -13.32
CA THR A 156 4.79 -28.85 -13.47
C THR A 156 4.71 -27.33 -13.58
N THR A 157 3.53 -26.81 -13.96
CA THR A 157 3.31 -25.39 -14.21
C THR A 157 2.65 -24.74 -12.99
N HIS A 158 3.24 -23.65 -12.51
CA HIS A 158 2.78 -22.89 -11.35
C HIS A 158 2.96 -21.39 -11.59
N ALA A 159 2.27 -20.57 -10.80
CA ALA A 159 2.41 -19.13 -10.85
C ALA A 159 3.71 -18.67 -10.17
N VAL A 160 4.37 -17.68 -10.78
CA VAL A 160 5.52 -16.98 -10.21
C VAL A 160 5.12 -15.54 -9.91
N TYR A 161 5.21 -15.14 -8.64
CA TYR A 161 5.01 -13.75 -8.22
C TYR A 161 6.27 -12.95 -8.47
N ASN A 162 6.23 -12.01 -9.41
CA ASN A 162 7.35 -11.15 -9.73
C ASN A 162 7.20 -9.84 -8.97
N MET A 163 8.23 -9.48 -8.22
CA MET A 163 8.39 -8.19 -7.54
C MET A 163 9.60 -7.49 -8.15
N VAL A 164 9.37 -6.39 -8.87
CA VAL A 164 10.43 -5.66 -9.57
C VAL A 164 10.60 -4.30 -8.92
N GLU A 165 11.72 -4.11 -8.23
CA GLU A 165 12.11 -2.82 -7.67
C GLU A 165 12.60 -1.90 -8.78
N LYS A 166 11.95 -0.74 -8.92
CA LYS A 166 12.23 0.26 -9.94
C LYS A 166 12.39 1.62 -9.30
N LEU A 167 13.14 2.49 -9.97
CA LEU A 167 13.17 3.92 -9.66
C LEU A 167 12.27 4.65 -10.65
N ASN A 168 11.30 5.43 -10.14
CA ASN A 168 10.41 6.18 -11.01
C ASN A 168 11.01 7.54 -11.37
N LYS A 169 10.80 7.98 -12.60
CA LYS A 169 11.24 9.31 -13.02
C LYS A 169 10.27 10.35 -12.50
N ILE A 170 10.79 11.30 -11.74
CA ILE A 170 10.02 12.39 -11.14
C ILE A 170 10.62 13.75 -11.51
N THR A 171 9.78 14.78 -11.47
CA THR A 171 10.21 16.17 -11.56
C THR A 171 9.93 16.85 -10.23
N GLN A 172 10.94 17.52 -9.70
CA GLN A 172 10.86 18.22 -8.43
C GLN A 172 11.14 19.71 -8.65
N LEU A 173 10.23 20.55 -8.15
CA LEU A 173 10.35 22.00 -8.15
C LEU A 173 10.46 22.44 -6.69
N GLY A 174 11.65 22.86 -6.30
CA GLY A 174 11.95 23.35 -4.96
C GLY A 174 12.18 24.84 -4.96
N GLY A 175 11.96 25.47 -3.82
CA GLY A 175 12.37 26.84 -3.60
C GLY A 175 12.52 27.14 -2.11
N SER A 176 13.33 28.14 -1.81
CA SER A 176 13.51 28.64 -0.46
C SER A 176 13.58 30.15 -0.46
N PHE A 177 13.21 30.76 0.65
CA PHE A 177 13.42 32.18 0.90
C PHE A 177 13.72 32.44 2.37
N ASP A 178 14.51 33.48 2.64
CA ASP A 178 14.77 33.97 3.98
C ASP A 178 14.94 35.48 3.99
N THR A 179 14.37 36.13 5.01
CA THR A 179 14.47 37.58 5.21
C THR A 179 14.43 37.90 6.70
N ALA A 180 15.07 39.00 7.09
CA ALA A 180 15.00 39.54 8.44
C ALA A 180 14.14 40.80 8.44
N ILE A 181 13.15 40.83 9.34
CA ILE A 181 12.26 41.98 9.54
C ILE A 181 12.51 42.54 10.93
N GLU A 182 12.86 43.81 11.01
CA GLU A 182 13.02 44.51 12.29
C GLU A 182 11.64 44.81 12.90
N THR A 183 11.39 44.29 14.10
CA THR A 183 10.14 44.52 14.82
C THR A 183 10.39 45.34 16.08
N ALA A 184 9.61 46.41 16.28
CA ALA A 184 9.82 47.38 17.37
C ALA A 184 9.82 46.77 18.79
N SER A 185 9.18 45.63 19.00
CA SER A 185 9.07 44.97 20.31
C SER A 185 9.90 43.70 20.48
N LEU A 186 10.37 43.07 19.40
CA LEU A 186 11.02 41.74 19.41
C LEU A 186 12.44 41.73 18.79
N GLY A 187 12.91 42.87 18.28
CA GLY A 187 14.17 42.94 17.52
C GLY A 187 14.05 42.28 16.14
N PRO A 188 15.17 41.82 15.54
CA PRO A 188 15.15 41.15 14.24
C PRO A 188 14.40 39.82 14.32
N VAL A 189 13.36 39.69 13.50
CA VAL A 189 12.65 38.42 13.26
C VAL A 189 13.11 37.86 11.93
N VAL A 190 13.69 36.66 11.94
CA VAL A 190 14.09 35.98 10.70
C VAL A 190 12.99 35.04 10.26
N LEU A 191 12.42 35.30 9.09
CA LEU A 191 11.44 34.43 8.45
C LEU A 191 12.16 33.56 7.43
N ARG A 192 11.87 32.26 7.44
CA ARG A 192 12.35 31.31 6.44
C ARG A 192 11.20 30.48 5.91
N GLY A 193 11.22 30.22 4.62
CA GLY A 193 10.26 29.34 3.98
C GLY A 193 10.94 28.45 2.98
N GLU A 194 10.50 27.20 2.92
CA GLU A 194 10.90 26.23 1.91
C GLU A 194 9.66 25.55 1.36
N ALA A 195 9.64 25.27 0.07
CA ALA A 195 8.59 24.52 -0.58
C ALA A 195 9.19 23.56 -1.61
N LEU A 196 8.57 22.40 -1.76
CA LEU A 196 8.95 21.36 -2.70
C LEU A 196 7.68 20.75 -3.29
N TYR A 197 7.52 20.88 -4.59
CA TYR A 197 6.53 20.13 -5.37
C TYR A 197 7.21 18.95 -6.04
N GLN A 198 6.66 17.75 -5.87
CA GLN A 198 7.11 16.52 -6.50
C GLN A 198 6.00 16.03 -7.43
N LYS A 199 6.29 15.95 -8.72
CA LYS A 199 5.38 15.44 -9.75
C LYS A 199 5.65 13.97 -10.03
N ASP A 200 4.59 13.20 -10.21
CA ASP A 200 4.62 11.78 -10.59
C ASP A 200 5.30 10.87 -9.56
N ALA A 201 5.39 11.24 -8.28
CA ALA A 201 5.96 10.37 -7.25
C ALA A 201 5.09 9.11 -7.05
N MET A 202 5.72 7.94 -6.95
CA MET A 202 4.97 6.68 -6.82
C MET A 202 4.41 6.54 -5.41
N SER A 203 3.09 6.28 -5.32
CA SER A 203 2.39 6.10 -4.06
C SER A 203 1.60 4.79 -4.04
N PRO A 204 1.57 4.06 -2.91
CA PRO A 204 0.85 2.80 -2.80
C PRO A 204 -0.65 3.04 -2.66
N ILE A 205 -1.43 2.48 -3.56
CA ILE A 205 -2.88 2.46 -3.54
C ILE A 205 -3.35 1.06 -3.19
N VAL A 206 -4.17 0.97 -2.16
CA VAL A 206 -4.78 -0.27 -1.67
C VAL A 206 -6.27 -0.24 -1.99
N THR A 207 -6.72 -1.19 -2.81
CA THR A 207 -8.13 -1.46 -3.07
C THR A 207 -8.57 -2.61 -2.16
N ARG A 208 -9.20 -2.28 -1.04
CA ARG A 208 -9.72 -3.27 -0.09
C ARG A 208 -10.95 -3.97 -0.64
N LYS A 209 -11.88 -3.20 -1.20
CA LYS A 209 -13.14 -3.70 -1.79
C LYS A 209 -13.46 -2.92 -3.06
N ASP A 210 -13.93 -3.62 -4.07
CA ASP A 210 -14.39 -3.02 -5.32
C ASP A 210 -15.67 -3.71 -5.81
N SER A 211 -16.59 -2.94 -6.34
CA SER A 211 -17.86 -3.43 -6.90
C SER A 211 -17.70 -4.45 -8.03
N THR A 212 -16.53 -4.48 -8.69
CA THR A 212 -16.19 -5.47 -9.71
C THR A 212 -15.70 -6.79 -9.14
N GLY A 213 -15.38 -6.84 -7.84
CA GLY A 213 -14.77 -7.99 -7.17
C GLY A 213 -13.25 -8.12 -7.39
N VAL A 214 -12.63 -7.22 -8.16
CA VAL A 214 -11.17 -7.16 -8.37
C VAL A 214 -10.54 -6.39 -7.20
N ASP A 215 -10.39 -7.05 -6.06
CA ASP A 215 -9.92 -6.43 -4.83
C ASP A 215 -9.19 -7.41 -3.89
N LEU A 216 -8.67 -6.85 -2.78
CA LEU A 216 -7.96 -7.64 -1.78
C LEU A 216 -8.89 -8.61 -1.03
N ASP A 217 -10.16 -8.22 -0.83
CA ASP A 217 -11.20 -9.01 -0.13
C ASP A 217 -11.47 -10.36 -0.81
N HIS A 218 -11.30 -10.43 -2.13
CA HIS A 218 -11.41 -11.65 -2.96
C HIS A 218 -10.07 -12.26 -3.38
N GLY A 219 -8.93 -11.71 -2.95
CA GLY A 219 -7.60 -12.29 -3.20
C GLY A 219 -6.94 -11.90 -4.54
N PHE A 220 -7.27 -10.73 -5.08
CA PHE A 220 -6.57 -10.15 -6.25
C PHE A 220 -5.38 -9.32 -5.78
N LEU A 221 -4.18 -9.91 -5.69
CA LEU A 221 -3.03 -9.24 -5.08
C LEU A 221 -2.46 -8.13 -5.98
N VAL A 222 -2.26 -8.42 -7.27
CA VAL A 222 -1.63 -7.48 -8.22
C VAL A 222 -2.55 -6.33 -8.55
N ASN A 223 -3.86 -6.58 -8.70
CA ASN A 223 -4.81 -5.51 -8.97
C ASN A 223 -5.17 -4.68 -7.71
N ALA A 224 -5.14 -5.27 -6.53
CA ALA A 224 -5.50 -4.55 -5.31
C ALA A 224 -4.36 -3.71 -4.73
N LEU A 225 -3.10 -4.10 -4.93
CA LEU A 225 -1.91 -3.44 -4.39
C LEU A 225 -1.12 -2.84 -5.55
N GLN A 226 -1.40 -1.57 -5.87
CA GLN A 226 -0.81 -0.90 -7.02
C GLN A 226 -0.03 0.33 -6.61
N MET A 227 1.13 0.52 -7.24
CA MET A 227 1.83 1.80 -7.17
C MET A 227 1.30 2.72 -8.28
N GLN A 228 0.80 3.89 -7.91
CA GLN A 228 0.27 4.88 -8.85
C GLN A 228 1.04 6.19 -8.71
N LYS A 229 1.22 6.88 -9.83
CA LYS A 229 1.81 8.21 -9.86
C LYS A 229 0.89 9.19 -9.16
N GLY A 230 1.46 10.03 -8.31
CA GLY A 230 0.74 11.11 -7.65
C GLY A 230 1.66 12.27 -7.32
N ASP A 231 1.04 13.42 -7.13
CA ASP A 231 1.73 14.67 -6.85
C ASP A 231 1.74 15.00 -5.36
N ARG A 232 2.88 15.49 -4.86
CA ARG A 232 3.04 15.93 -3.47
C ARG A 232 3.55 17.34 -3.39
N PHE A 233 3.07 18.08 -2.40
CA PHE A 233 3.53 19.41 -2.07
C PHE A 233 3.94 19.47 -0.61
N LYS A 234 5.22 19.73 -0.37
CA LYS A 234 5.81 19.85 0.96
C LYS A 234 6.22 21.28 1.19
N TYR A 235 5.98 21.82 2.37
CA TYR A 235 6.48 23.14 2.72
C TYR A 235 6.82 23.24 4.20
N VAL A 236 7.77 24.12 4.50
CA VAL A 236 8.22 24.45 5.84
C VAL A 236 8.22 25.96 5.97
N LEU A 237 7.67 26.47 7.06
CA LEU A 237 7.73 27.88 7.44
C LEU A 237 8.33 27.98 8.83
N GLY A 238 9.41 28.74 8.95
CA GLY A 238 10.11 28.98 10.21
C GLY A 238 10.15 30.46 10.53
N ALA A 239 10.03 30.79 11.81
CA ALA A 239 10.26 32.14 12.32
C ALA A 239 11.15 32.06 13.56
N ASP A 240 12.27 32.78 13.52
CA ASP A 240 13.16 32.96 14.65
C ASP A 240 13.01 34.38 15.19
N MET A 241 12.86 34.52 16.50
CA MET A 241 12.78 35.82 17.17
C MET A 241 13.62 35.85 18.44
N THR A 242 14.03 37.05 18.84
CA THR A 242 14.64 37.26 20.16
C THR A 242 13.53 37.50 21.18
N ALA A 243 13.41 36.64 22.17
CA ALA A 243 12.56 36.81 23.33
C ALA A 243 13.41 37.09 24.57
N LEU A 244 12.95 37.97 25.49
CA LEU A 244 13.70 38.40 26.68
C LEU A 244 15.06 39.04 26.34
N THR A 245 15.80 39.53 27.34
CA THR A 245 17.20 39.94 27.17
C THR A 245 18.07 38.71 26.89
N ASN A 246 18.14 38.30 25.62
CA ASN A 246 19.08 37.33 25.01
C ASN A 246 18.62 35.86 24.84
N MET A 247 17.33 35.54 24.70
CA MET A 247 16.90 34.17 24.34
C MET A 247 16.40 34.12 22.89
N MET A 248 16.91 33.18 22.09
CA MET A 248 16.35 32.89 20.76
C MET A 248 15.20 31.89 20.90
N VAL A 249 14.04 32.22 20.32
CA VAL A 249 12.89 31.32 20.22
C VAL A 249 12.59 31.10 18.75
N SER A 250 12.51 29.83 18.34
CA SER A 250 12.15 29.44 16.98
C SER A 250 10.83 28.67 16.98
N VAL A 251 9.98 28.98 16.01
CA VAL A 251 8.78 28.19 15.70
C VAL A 251 8.87 27.71 14.27
N GLN A 252 8.49 26.46 14.04
CA GLN A 252 8.48 25.86 12.72
C GLN A 252 7.17 25.13 12.47
N PHE A 253 6.62 25.31 11.29
CA PHE A 253 5.47 24.58 10.78
C PHE A 253 5.88 23.85 9.51
N THR A 254 5.72 22.53 9.51
CA THR A 254 6.00 21.65 8.37
C THR A 254 4.70 21.00 7.92
N GLN A 255 4.52 20.83 6.62
CA GLN A 255 3.41 20.03 6.11
C GLN A 255 3.77 19.32 4.80
N ASP A 256 3.48 18.03 4.71
CA ASP A 256 3.46 17.22 3.49
C ASP A 256 2.01 17.02 3.04
N ARG A 257 1.67 17.56 1.87
CA ARG A 257 0.35 17.47 1.28
C ARG A 257 0.36 16.54 0.08
N ASN A 258 -0.49 15.53 0.12
CA ASN A 258 -0.79 14.72 -1.05
C ASN A 258 -1.88 15.41 -1.88
N LEU A 259 -1.53 15.82 -3.10
CA LEU A 259 -2.44 16.52 -4.01
C LEU A 259 -3.40 15.53 -4.69
N ASP A 260 -2.91 14.33 -5.00
CA ASP A 260 -3.67 13.23 -5.59
C ASP A 260 -4.13 12.21 -4.52
N TYR A 261 -4.69 12.74 -3.44
CA TYR A 261 -5.12 11.91 -2.32
C TYR A 261 -6.35 11.07 -2.68
N VAL A 262 -6.20 9.75 -2.64
CA VAL A 262 -7.29 8.79 -2.84
C VAL A 262 -7.83 8.31 -1.50
N ASN A 263 -9.12 8.52 -1.28
CA ASN A 263 -9.87 7.96 -0.16
C ASN A 263 -11.33 7.79 -0.54
N THR A 264 -11.72 6.56 -0.84
CA THR A 264 -13.07 6.19 -1.22
C THR A 264 -13.58 5.15 -0.24
N GLY A 265 -14.73 5.45 0.37
CA GLY A 265 -15.48 4.56 1.25
C GLY A 265 -14.75 4.09 2.51
N SER A 266 -15.27 3.01 3.08
CA SER A 266 -14.88 2.49 4.40
C SER A 266 -15.12 0.98 4.48
N SER A 267 -14.75 0.36 5.61
CA SER A 267 -14.86 -1.10 5.79
C SER A 267 -16.28 -1.65 5.64
N SER A 268 -17.32 -0.83 5.85
CA SER A 268 -18.74 -1.20 5.68
C SER A 268 -19.29 -0.97 4.28
N GLU A 269 -18.54 -0.33 3.38
CA GLU A 269 -19.01 0.04 2.05
C GLU A 269 -18.58 -0.95 0.97
N THR A 270 -19.29 -0.93 -0.17
CA THR A 270 -19.01 -1.78 -1.33
C THR A 270 -17.66 -1.45 -1.98
N ASN A 271 -17.32 -0.17 -2.04
CA ASN A 271 -16.05 0.31 -2.59
C ASN A 271 -15.23 0.86 -1.42
N TRP A 272 -14.03 0.32 -1.23
CA TRP A 272 -13.10 0.80 -0.22
C TRP A 272 -11.69 0.81 -0.80
N LYS A 273 -11.19 2.02 -1.06
CA LYS A 273 -9.90 2.24 -1.73
C LYS A 273 -9.21 3.45 -1.13
N TYR A 274 -7.93 3.34 -0.83
CA TYR A 274 -7.18 4.44 -0.24
C TYR A 274 -5.70 4.39 -0.56
N ILE A 275 -5.04 5.53 -0.42
CA ILE A 275 -3.58 5.61 -0.42
C ILE A 275 -3.03 5.16 0.94
N ALA A 276 -2.10 4.21 0.94
CA ALA A 276 -1.44 3.73 2.15
C ALA A 276 -0.25 4.61 2.53
N ASP A 277 0.07 4.70 3.82
CA ASP A 277 1.28 5.36 4.28
C ASP A 277 2.46 4.41 4.12
N GLN A 278 3.28 4.63 3.09
CA GLN A 278 4.42 3.77 2.77
C GLN A 278 5.37 3.54 3.96
N ALA A 279 5.53 4.53 4.85
CA ALA A 279 6.40 4.41 6.02
C ALA A 279 5.84 3.49 7.12
N THR A 280 4.52 3.33 7.18
CA THR A 280 3.85 2.52 8.19
C THR A 280 2.99 1.42 7.59
N MET A 281 3.13 1.11 6.31
CA MET A 281 2.31 0.08 5.67
C MET A 281 2.75 -1.32 6.13
N HIS A 282 1.94 -1.98 6.95
CA HIS A 282 2.21 -3.35 7.38
C HIS A 282 0.92 -4.17 7.56
N LEU A 283 1.01 -5.49 7.34
CA LEU A 283 -0.16 -6.37 7.49
C LEU A 283 -0.71 -6.40 8.92
N THR A 284 0.11 -6.12 9.93
CA THR A 284 -0.33 -6.11 11.33
C THR A 284 -0.92 -4.79 11.78
N ASN A 285 -0.92 -3.75 10.93
CA ASN A 285 -1.50 -2.44 11.24
C ASN A 285 -2.57 -2.03 10.23
N ASN A 286 -3.31 -3.00 9.71
CA ASN A 286 -4.42 -2.78 8.78
C ASN A 286 -4.03 -2.09 7.46
N LEU A 287 -2.74 -2.13 7.07
CA LEU A 287 -2.20 -1.35 5.96
C LEU A 287 -2.58 0.13 6.14
N ASN A 288 -2.00 0.75 7.17
CA ASN A 288 -2.33 2.11 7.58
C ASN A 288 -2.51 3.07 6.40
N LYS A 289 -3.63 3.78 6.43
CA LYS A 289 -3.98 4.78 5.43
C LYS A 289 -3.15 6.04 5.63
N ALA A 290 -2.67 6.62 4.53
CA ALA A 290 -1.98 7.89 4.58
C ALA A 290 -2.96 9.05 4.85
N GLU A 291 -2.42 10.14 5.37
CA GLU A 291 -3.13 11.39 5.57
C GLU A 291 -2.96 12.30 4.35
N LYS A 292 -3.98 13.11 4.06
CA LYS A 292 -3.90 14.09 2.97
C LYS A 292 -2.89 15.19 3.29
N ASN A 293 -2.89 15.67 4.52
CA ASN A 293 -1.96 16.64 5.04
C ASN A 293 -1.29 15.99 6.27
N LYS A 294 0.01 15.74 6.21
CA LYS A 294 0.80 15.18 7.29
C LYS A 294 1.70 16.29 7.84
N GLU A 295 1.77 16.42 9.17
CA GLU A 295 2.60 17.40 9.88
C GLU A 295 4.00 16.85 10.19
#